data_AF-A0A3D1SL78-F1
#
_entry.id   AF-A0A3D1SL78-F1
#
_cell.length_a   1.000
_cell.length_b   1.000
_cell.length_c   1.000
_cell.angle_alpha   90.00
_cell.angle_beta   90.00
_cell.angle_gamma   90.00
#
_symmetry.space_group_name_H-M   'P 1'
#
loop_
_entity.id
_entity.type
_entity.pdbx_description
1 polymer ?
#
loop_
_entity_poly.entity_id
_entity_poly.type
_entity_poly.pdbx_seq_one_letter_code
_entity_poly.pdbx_strand_id
1 'polypeptide(L)'
;MRIHDREPQQWSERNPENAALVVPLNTIDHTSLPLVGGKAANLGELIRAGFSVPPGFCVTTAAYTLLSDVAGLAPILAELASTDAAETARLAALATTASAALLHALIPAIVVEAITTAYQALSNGEAPIPVAVRSSATAEDLPSASFAGQQETYLNIVGIEAVLTAIQHCWASLWTDRAVNYRANLSIDPRTVRLAVVIQRMVNAQVAGVLFTANPLTGRRRESVIDANPGLG
;
A
#
# COMPACT_ATOMS: atom_id res chain seq x y z
N MET A 1 -21.72 33.05 -24.87
CA MET A 1 -20.76 34.12 -24.53
C MET A 1 -20.53 34.06 -23.02
N ARG A 2 -19.34 33.52 -22.61
CA ARG A 2 -18.61 33.55 -21.30
C ARG A 2 -19.43 33.41 -20.01
N ILE A 3 -19.38 32.32 -19.23
CA ILE A 3 -18.29 31.65 -18.45
C ILE A 3 -17.72 32.51 -17.30
N HIS A 4 -18.01 32.03 -16.08
CA HIS A 4 -17.36 32.10 -14.76
C HIS A 4 -16.53 33.32 -14.33
N ASP A 5 -16.86 33.82 -13.14
CA ASP A 5 -15.90 34.21 -12.10
C ASP A 5 -16.45 33.81 -10.73
N ARG A 6 -15.94 32.72 -10.15
CA ARG A 6 -15.94 32.50 -8.70
C ARG A 6 -14.48 32.31 -8.29
N GLU A 7 -14.05 33.16 -7.37
CA GLU A 7 -12.69 33.28 -6.89
C GLU A 7 -12.13 31.95 -6.33
N PRO A 8 -10.83 31.68 -6.51
CA PRO A 8 -10.15 30.55 -5.90
C PRO A 8 -9.95 30.83 -4.41
N GLN A 9 -10.60 30.05 -3.55
CA GLN A 9 -10.27 30.02 -2.13
C GLN A 9 -8.82 29.52 -1.97
N GLN A 10 -8.01 30.38 -1.37
CA GLN A 10 -6.60 30.18 -1.05
C GLN A 10 -6.46 29.12 0.04
N TRP A 11 -5.89 27.97 -0.33
CA TRP A 11 -5.38 26.97 0.62
C TRP A 11 -3.87 27.21 0.74
N SER A 12 -3.47 28.16 1.58
CA SER A 12 -2.07 28.36 1.93
C SER A 12 -1.91 28.61 3.42
N GLU A 13 -1.60 27.55 4.16
CA GLU A 13 -0.53 27.57 5.17
C GLU A 13 -0.19 26.12 5.54
N ARG A 14 1.07 25.75 5.24
CA ARG A 14 1.63 24.40 5.34
C ARG A 14 1.93 24.11 6.80
N ASN A 15 1.19 23.18 7.41
CA ASN A 15 1.63 22.50 8.61
C ASN A 15 2.35 21.20 8.20
N PRO A 16 3.68 21.06 8.41
CA PRO A 16 4.43 19.86 8.02
C PRO A 16 4.03 18.61 8.83
N GLU A 17 3.23 18.77 9.89
CA GLU A 17 2.74 17.67 10.75
C GLU A 17 1.44 17.02 10.27
N ASN A 18 0.80 17.54 9.22
CA ASN A 18 -0.46 16.99 8.69
C ASN A 18 -0.21 16.20 7.41
N ALA A 19 0.64 15.17 7.48
CA ALA A 19 0.73 14.19 6.41
C ALA A 19 -0.64 13.52 6.26
N ALA A 20 -1.30 13.70 5.12
CA ALA A 20 -2.62 13.15 4.88
C ALA A 20 -2.61 11.62 5.14
N LEU A 21 -3.42 11.15 6.09
CA LEU A 21 -3.53 9.73 6.46
C LEU A 21 -4.10 8.89 5.31
N VAL A 22 -4.92 9.53 4.47
CA VAL A 22 -5.51 8.96 3.27
C VAL A 22 -5.41 9.97 2.14
N VAL A 23 -5.05 9.49 0.94
CA VAL A 23 -4.98 10.30 -0.28
C VAL A 23 -5.70 9.62 -1.44
N PRO A 24 -6.49 10.33 -2.25
CA PRO A 24 -7.09 9.77 -3.47
C PRO A 24 -6.03 9.32 -4.48
N LEU A 25 -6.29 8.24 -5.22
CA LEU A 25 -5.31 7.75 -6.22
C LEU A 25 -5.10 8.74 -7.38
N ASN A 26 -6.08 9.59 -7.69
CA ASN A 26 -5.98 10.58 -8.76
C ASN A 26 -5.18 11.84 -8.37
N THR A 27 -4.75 11.98 -7.11
CA THR A 27 -3.95 13.11 -6.62
C THR A 27 -2.48 12.77 -6.38
N ILE A 28 -2.07 11.51 -6.56
CA ILE A 28 -0.73 11.02 -6.21
C ILE A 28 0.11 10.69 -7.43
N ASP A 29 1.42 10.81 -7.31
CA ASP A 29 2.38 10.62 -8.40
C ASP A 29 3.68 9.98 -7.95
N HIS A 30 4.64 9.83 -8.86
CA HIS A 30 5.97 9.31 -8.53
C HIS A 30 6.67 10.13 -7.41
N THR A 31 6.36 11.43 -7.26
CA THR A 31 6.90 12.26 -6.17
C THR A 31 6.30 11.90 -4.81
N SER A 32 5.14 11.23 -4.81
CA SER A 32 4.44 10.74 -3.63
C SER A 32 5.00 9.43 -3.08
N LEU A 33 5.98 8.80 -3.74
CA LEU A 33 6.48 7.46 -3.39
C LEU A 33 6.82 7.26 -1.89
N PRO A 34 7.49 8.19 -1.18
CA PRO A 34 7.75 8.04 0.25
C PRO A 34 6.47 7.93 1.11
N LEU A 35 5.38 8.51 0.63
CA LEU A 35 4.09 8.57 1.30
C LEU A 35 3.20 7.36 0.96
N VAL A 36 3.24 6.86 -0.28
CA VAL A 36 2.25 5.91 -0.82
C VAL A 36 2.82 4.60 -1.35
N GLY A 37 4.15 4.47 -1.44
CA GLY A 37 4.81 3.31 -2.02
C GLY A 37 4.71 3.22 -3.55
N GLY A 38 5.46 2.27 -4.12
CA GLY A 38 5.63 2.14 -5.58
C GLY A 38 4.32 1.89 -6.32
N LYS A 39 3.54 0.88 -5.90
CA LYS A 39 2.26 0.56 -6.56
C LYS A 39 1.29 1.73 -6.63
N ALA A 40 1.06 2.42 -5.51
CA ALA A 40 0.11 3.52 -5.48
C ALA A 40 0.58 4.68 -6.37
N ALA A 41 1.88 5.01 -6.32
CA ALA A 41 2.48 6.02 -7.19
C ALA A 41 2.27 5.68 -8.67
N ASN A 42 2.55 4.42 -9.06
CA ASN A 42 2.37 3.95 -10.43
C ASN A 42 0.88 3.97 -10.87
N LEU A 43 -0.05 3.64 -9.98
CA LEU A 43 -1.49 3.76 -10.26
C LEU A 43 -1.88 5.22 -10.53
N GLY A 44 -1.32 6.16 -9.77
CA GLY A 44 -1.50 7.60 -10.00
C GLY A 44 -0.97 8.04 -11.36
N GLU A 45 0.21 7.55 -11.77
CA GLU A 45 0.77 7.82 -13.09
C GLU A 45 -0.14 7.30 -14.22
N LEU A 46 -0.68 6.09 -14.07
CA LEU A 46 -1.62 5.53 -15.04
C LEU A 46 -2.91 6.36 -15.15
N ILE A 47 -3.44 6.85 -14.03
CA ILE A 47 -4.63 7.74 -14.02
C ILE A 47 -4.32 9.03 -14.79
N ARG A 48 -3.17 9.68 -14.51
CA ARG A 48 -2.77 10.91 -15.22
C ARG A 48 -2.52 10.69 -16.70
N ALA A 49 -2.01 9.53 -17.08
CA ALA A 49 -1.83 9.15 -18.48
C ALA A 49 -3.15 8.82 -19.20
N GLY A 50 -4.29 8.86 -18.51
CA GLY A 50 -5.62 8.67 -19.10
C GLY A 50 -6.06 7.21 -19.21
N PHE A 51 -5.37 6.28 -18.54
CA PHE A 51 -5.80 4.88 -18.49
C PHE A 51 -7.00 4.70 -17.55
N SER A 52 -7.87 3.74 -17.90
CA SER A 52 -9.01 3.35 -17.07
C SER A 52 -8.56 2.55 -15.85
N VAL A 53 -8.18 3.25 -14.78
CA VAL A 53 -7.85 2.66 -13.48
C VAL A 53 -9.07 2.72 -12.56
N PRO A 54 -9.43 1.61 -11.86
CA PRO A 54 -10.52 1.64 -10.90
C PRO A 54 -10.31 2.72 -9.82
N PRO A 55 -11.37 3.46 -9.45
CA PRO A 55 -11.26 4.49 -8.42
C PRO A 55 -10.87 3.86 -7.08
N GLY A 56 -10.18 4.65 -6.26
CA GLY A 56 -9.67 4.20 -4.99
C GLY A 56 -8.89 5.29 -4.27
N PHE A 57 -8.37 4.92 -3.11
CA PHE A 57 -7.52 5.77 -2.28
C PHE A 57 -6.34 4.94 -1.73
N CYS A 58 -5.35 5.64 -1.19
CA CYS A 58 -4.22 5.05 -0.52
C CYS A 58 -4.20 5.51 0.94
N VAL A 59 -4.13 4.54 1.86
CA VAL A 59 -3.79 4.76 3.26
C VAL A 59 -2.27 4.90 3.33
N THR A 60 -1.80 6.04 3.79
CA THR A 60 -0.40 6.44 3.64
C THR A 60 0.51 5.81 4.69
N THR A 61 1.81 5.92 4.48
CA THR A 61 2.83 5.51 5.45
C THR A 61 2.74 6.26 6.79
N ALA A 62 2.07 7.42 6.82
CA ALA A 62 1.79 8.15 8.07
C ALA A 62 0.83 7.36 8.98
N ALA A 63 -0.23 6.78 8.43
CA ALA A 63 -1.17 5.95 9.19
C ALA A 63 -0.49 4.68 9.75
N TYR A 64 0.39 4.05 8.95
CA TYR A 64 1.22 2.94 9.43
C TYR A 64 2.14 3.36 10.58
N THR A 65 2.74 4.55 10.50
CA THR A 65 3.63 5.06 11.56
C THR A 65 2.85 5.24 12.87
N LEU A 66 1.65 5.82 12.82
CA LEU A 66 0.81 5.95 14.00
C LEU A 66 0.43 4.61 14.62
N LEU A 67 0.08 3.60 13.81
CA LEU A 67 -0.18 2.26 14.35
C LEU A 67 1.08 1.63 14.94
N SER A 68 2.23 1.80 14.29
CA SER A 68 3.52 1.26 14.73
C SER A 68 3.93 1.81 16.10
N ASP A 69 3.65 3.09 16.35
CA ASP A 69 3.89 3.75 17.62
C ASP A 69 2.97 3.18 18.71
N VAL A 70 1.67 3.04 18.44
CA VAL A 70 0.70 2.40 19.36
C VAL A 70 1.06 0.94 19.65
N ALA A 71 1.53 0.21 18.63
CA ALA A 71 1.95 -1.19 18.75
C ALA A 71 3.28 -1.37 19.51
N GLY A 72 4.00 -0.28 19.80
CA GLY A 72 5.29 -0.35 20.48
C GLY A 72 6.36 -1.05 19.64
N LEU A 73 6.36 -0.87 18.32
CA LEU A 73 7.30 -1.57 17.43
C LEU A 73 8.76 -1.10 17.60
N ALA A 74 9.00 0.13 18.01
CA ALA A 74 10.34 0.74 18.06
C ALA A 74 11.45 -0.15 18.69
N PRO A 75 11.28 -0.74 19.90
CA PRO A 75 12.28 -1.65 20.47
C PRO A 75 12.50 -2.91 19.63
N ILE A 76 11.44 -3.50 19.06
CA ILE A 76 11.54 -4.71 18.22
C ILE A 76 12.33 -4.38 16.94
N LEU A 77 12.06 -3.22 16.33
CA LEU A 77 12.78 -2.77 15.13
C LEU A 77 14.24 -2.46 15.42
N ALA A 78 14.55 -1.91 16.59
CA ALA A 78 15.93 -1.69 17.03
C ALA A 78 16.69 -3.01 17.20
N GLU A 79 16.06 -4.02 17.79
CA GLU A 79 16.66 -5.34 17.93
C GLU A 79 16.86 -6.03 16.58
N LEU A 80 15.85 -5.98 15.70
CA LEU A 80 15.96 -6.47 14.32
C LEU A 80 17.12 -5.81 13.57
N ALA A 81 17.33 -4.49 13.74
CA ALA A 81 18.42 -3.77 13.09
C ALA A 81 19.81 -4.17 13.59
N SER A 82 19.90 -4.74 14.80
CA SER A 82 21.15 -5.20 15.41
C SER A 82 21.40 -6.70 15.26
N THR A 83 20.44 -7.45 14.72
CA THR A 83 20.51 -8.91 14.56
C THR A 83 21.16 -9.24 13.23
N ASP A 84 22.12 -10.17 13.23
CA ASP A 84 22.82 -10.57 12.00
C ASP A 84 21.90 -11.39 11.07
N ALA A 85 22.07 -11.26 9.75
CA ALA A 85 21.28 -12.00 8.77
C ALA A 85 21.42 -13.53 8.88
N ALA A 86 22.52 -14.03 9.46
CA ALA A 86 22.73 -15.45 9.75
C ALA A 86 21.95 -15.96 10.97
N GLU A 87 21.47 -15.07 11.86
CA GLU A 87 20.67 -15.42 13.03
C GLU A 87 19.18 -15.65 12.67
N THR A 88 18.92 -16.50 11.69
CA THR A 88 17.59 -16.71 11.08
C THR A 88 16.49 -17.04 12.09
N ALA A 89 16.79 -17.86 13.10
CA ALA A 89 15.82 -18.20 14.16
C ALA A 89 15.44 -16.98 15.02
N ARG A 90 16.40 -16.10 15.30
CA ARG A 90 16.16 -14.86 16.07
C ARG A 90 15.35 -13.87 15.24
N LEU A 91 15.71 -13.71 13.97
CA LEU A 91 14.95 -12.90 13.01
C LEU A 91 13.50 -13.37 12.91
N ALA A 92 13.27 -14.68 12.80
CA ALA A 92 11.92 -15.26 12.74
C ALA A 92 11.11 -14.97 14.01
N ALA A 93 11.73 -15.09 15.20
CA ALA A 93 11.08 -14.78 16.46
C ALA A 93 10.67 -13.30 16.54
N LEU A 94 11.58 -12.39 16.22
CA LEU A 94 11.32 -10.94 16.21
C LEU A 94 10.28 -10.54 15.17
N ALA A 95 10.33 -11.15 13.98
CA ALA A 95 9.32 -10.99 12.93
C ALA A 95 7.92 -11.37 13.44
N THR A 96 7.81 -12.52 14.09
CA THR A 96 6.56 -13.00 14.70
C THR A 96 6.05 -12.01 15.76
N THR A 97 6.94 -11.51 16.63
CA THR A 97 6.58 -10.52 17.66
C THR A 97 6.10 -9.20 17.03
N ALA A 98 6.79 -8.67 16.02
CA ALA A 98 6.38 -7.43 15.35
C ALA A 98 5.03 -7.58 14.62
N SER A 99 4.83 -8.70 13.93
CA SER A 99 3.57 -8.99 13.24
C SER A 99 2.40 -9.09 14.23
N ALA A 100 2.58 -9.84 15.33
CA ALA A 100 1.58 -9.97 16.37
C ALA A 100 1.27 -8.63 17.06
N ALA A 101 2.28 -7.79 17.32
CA ALA A 101 2.09 -6.47 17.90
C ALA A 101 1.18 -5.58 17.02
N LEU A 102 1.38 -5.59 15.70
CA LEU A 102 0.52 -4.85 14.77
C LEU A 102 -0.91 -5.40 14.70
N LEU A 103 -1.07 -6.72 14.71
CA LEU A 103 -2.38 -7.37 14.66
C LEU A 103 -3.22 -7.13 15.92
N HIS A 104 -2.58 -6.96 17.07
CA HIS A 104 -3.27 -6.73 18.35
C HIS A 104 -3.40 -5.24 18.73
N ALA A 105 -2.66 -4.35 18.06
CA ALA A 105 -2.77 -2.93 18.31
C ALA A 105 -4.14 -2.39 17.88
N LEU A 106 -4.68 -1.45 18.65
CA LEU A 106 -5.87 -0.72 18.24
C LEU A 106 -5.48 0.34 17.22
N ILE A 107 -6.16 0.34 16.07
CA ILE A 107 -5.96 1.38 15.06
C ILE A 107 -6.39 2.73 15.65
N PRO A 108 -5.53 3.77 15.64
CA PRO A 108 -5.87 5.09 16.17
C PRO A 108 -7.19 5.61 15.59
N ALA A 109 -8.05 6.21 16.42
CA ALA A 109 -9.37 6.68 16.01
C ALA A 109 -9.33 7.63 14.81
N ILE A 110 -8.33 8.51 14.75
CA ILE A 110 -8.12 9.43 13.62
C ILE A 110 -7.83 8.71 12.29
N VAL A 111 -7.14 7.55 12.34
CA VAL A 111 -6.87 6.71 11.18
C VAL A 111 -8.15 5.97 10.76
N VAL A 112 -8.89 5.43 11.73
CA VAL A 112 -10.19 4.78 11.49
C VAL A 112 -11.17 5.75 10.83
N GLU A 113 -11.27 6.98 11.33
CA GLU A 113 -12.14 8.02 10.79
C GLU A 113 -11.74 8.35 9.35
N ALA A 114 -10.46 8.63 9.09
CA ALA A 114 -9.96 8.97 7.75
C ALA A 114 -10.25 7.85 6.73
N ILE A 115 -10.04 6.58 7.09
CA ILE A 115 -10.33 5.42 6.24
C ILE A 115 -11.83 5.29 6.01
N THR A 116 -12.64 5.44 7.06
CA THR A 116 -14.10 5.32 7.00
C THR A 116 -14.69 6.37 6.06
N THR A 117 -14.28 7.62 6.21
CA THR A 117 -14.71 8.72 5.34
C THR A 117 -14.33 8.46 3.88
N ALA A 118 -13.09 8.01 3.61
CA ALA A 118 -12.65 7.72 2.26
C ALA A 118 -13.39 6.51 1.63
N TYR A 119 -13.67 5.48 2.42
CA TYR A 119 -14.42 4.30 1.97
C TYR A 119 -15.88 4.63 1.66
N GLN A 120 -16.53 5.45 2.49
CA GLN A 120 -17.88 5.94 2.24
C GLN A 120 -17.95 6.87 1.02
N ALA A 121 -16.94 7.72 0.83
CA ALA A 121 -16.82 8.55 -0.38
C ALA A 121 -16.67 7.68 -1.63
N LEU A 122 -15.92 6.57 -1.56
CA LEU A 122 -15.75 5.63 -2.66
C LEU A 122 -17.05 4.89 -3.03
N SER A 123 -17.94 4.65 -2.06
CA SER A 123 -19.29 4.12 -2.31
C SER A 123 -20.30 5.20 -2.69
N ASN A 124 -19.90 6.47 -2.85
CA ASN A 124 -20.79 7.62 -3.02
C ASN A 124 -21.89 7.70 -1.95
N GLY A 125 -21.61 7.23 -0.73
CA GLY A 125 -22.59 7.17 0.36
C GLY A 125 -23.67 6.09 0.22
N GLU A 126 -23.55 5.21 -0.77
CA GLU A 126 -24.45 4.06 -0.97
C GLU A 126 -24.00 2.85 -0.12
N ALA A 127 -24.61 1.68 -0.38
CA ALA A 127 -24.27 0.43 0.28
C ALA A 127 -22.77 0.10 0.18
N PRO A 128 -22.20 -0.64 1.17
CA PRO A 128 -20.81 -1.07 1.12
C PRO A 128 -20.46 -1.77 -0.19
N ILE A 129 -19.41 -1.29 -0.85
CA ILE A 129 -18.93 -1.84 -2.12
C ILE A 129 -17.76 -2.81 -1.92
N PRO A 130 -17.61 -3.84 -2.77
CA PRO A 130 -16.44 -4.70 -2.72
C PRO A 130 -15.18 -3.93 -3.17
N VAL A 131 -14.12 -4.05 -2.37
CA VAL A 131 -12.81 -3.44 -2.64
C VAL A 131 -11.69 -4.47 -2.59
N ALA A 132 -10.62 -4.19 -3.35
CA ALA A 132 -9.32 -4.82 -3.22
C ALA A 132 -8.47 -4.00 -2.24
N VAL A 133 -7.85 -4.68 -1.28
CA VAL A 133 -6.91 -4.10 -0.31
C VAL A 133 -5.52 -4.64 -0.62
N ARG A 134 -4.61 -3.76 -1.05
CA ARG A 134 -3.32 -4.14 -1.64
C ARG A 134 -2.18 -3.41 -0.94
N SER A 135 -1.22 -4.15 -0.39
CA SER A 135 0.02 -3.57 0.13
C SER A 135 0.79 -2.79 -0.94
N SER A 136 1.34 -1.63 -0.57
CA SER A 136 2.17 -0.74 -1.41
C SER A 136 3.39 -0.30 -0.60
N ALA A 137 4.53 -0.94 -0.82
CA ALA A 137 5.73 -0.68 -0.01
C ALA A 137 6.59 0.44 -0.60
N THR A 138 7.27 1.19 0.28
CA THR A 138 8.19 2.28 -0.14
C THR A 138 9.53 1.77 -0.65
N ALA A 139 9.90 0.52 -0.33
CA ALA A 139 11.17 -0.08 -0.71
C ALA A 139 11.15 -0.77 -2.10
N GLU A 140 10.01 -0.75 -2.81
CA GLU A 140 9.82 -1.43 -4.12
C GLU A 140 10.75 -0.93 -5.23
N ASP A 141 11.29 0.28 -5.09
CA ASP A 141 12.09 0.94 -6.13
C ASP A 141 13.61 0.90 -5.86
N LEU A 142 14.08 0.14 -4.86
CA LEU A 142 15.50 -0.19 -4.81
C LEU A 142 15.84 -1.03 -6.06
N PRO A 143 16.87 -0.67 -6.86
CA PRO A 143 17.17 -1.28 -8.16
C PRO A 143 17.34 -2.81 -8.18
N SER A 144 17.49 -3.42 -7.00
CA SER A 144 17.69 -4.86 -6.78
C SER A 144 16.60 -5.55 -5.95
N ALA A 145 15.60 -4.82 -5.43
CA ALA A 145 14.62 -5.37 -4.50
C ALA A 145 13.25 -5.58 -5.15
N SER A 146 13.09 -6.67 -5.91
CA SER A 146 11.75 -7.10 -6.31
C SER A 146 11.06 -7.77 -5.11
N PHE A 147 10.22 -7.02 -4.40
CA PHE A 147 9.29 -7.56 -3.40
C PHE A 147 8.17 -8.41 -4.02
N ALA A 148 8.35 -8.86 -5.26
CA ALA A 148 7.42 -9.65 -6.04
C ALA A 148 7.10 -10.97 -5.32
N GLY A 149 5.82 -11.20 -5.03
CA GLY A 149 5.34 -12.42 -4.39
C GLY A 149 5.48 -12.46 -2.86
N GLN A 150 5.70 -11.32 -2.20
CA GLN A 150 5.64 -11.18 -0.73
C GLN A 150 4.56 -10.20 -0.25
N GLN A 151 3.67 -9.81 -1.15
CA GLN A 151 2.73 -8.72 -0.92
C GLN A 151 1.32 -9.27 -0.76
N GLU A 152 0.77 -9.09 0.44
CA GLU A 152 -0.61 -9.46 0.72
C GLU A 152 -1.56 -8.58 -0.10
N THR A 153 -2.50 -9.24 -0.75
CA THR A 153 -3.61 -8.66 -1.50
C THR A 153 -4.87 -9.39 -1.10
N TYR A 154 -5.85 -8.66 -0.58
CA TYR A 154 -7.15 -9.17 -0.21
C TYR A 154 -8.19 -8.67 -1.20
N LEU A 155 -8.92 -9.59 -1.82
CA LEU A 155 -9.93 -9.28 -2.83
C LEU A 155 -11.33 -9.42 -2.26
N ASN A 156 -12.28 -8.69 -2.87
CA ASN A 156 -13.71 -8.78 -2.54
C ASN A 156 -14.04 -8.50 -1.06
N ILE A 157 -13.33 -7.54 -0.45
CA ILE A 157 -13.56 -7.10 0.92
C ILE A 157 -14.73 -6.12 0.94
N VAL A 158 -15.72 -6.38 1.80
CA VAL A 158 -16.96 -5.59 1.90
C VAL A 158 -17.19 -5.17 3.34
N GLY A 159 -17.46 -3.87 3.56
CA GLY A 159 -17.76 -3.32 4.88
C GLY A 159 -16.51 -2.78 5.59
N ILE A 160 -16.70 -1.71 6.36
CA ILE A 160 -15.60 -0.96 6.99
C ILE A 160 -14.75 -1.82 7.94
N GLU A 161 -15.38 -2.65 8.77
CA GLU A 161 -14.67 -3.54 9.69
C GLU A 161 -13.74 -4.52 8.97
N ALA A 162 -14.22 -5.09 7.86
CA ALA A 162 -13.43 -6.01 7.04
C ALA A 162 -12.28 -5.27 6.32
N VAL A 163 -12.52 -4.04 5.86
CA VAL A 163 -11.48 -3.19 5.26
C VAL A 163 -10.39 -2.86 6.28
N LEU A 164 -10.75 -2.42 7.50
CA LEU A 164 -9.80 -2.13 8.57
C LEU A 164 -8.98 -3.37 8.94
N THR A 165 -9.64 -4.51 9.07
CA THR A 165 -8.98 -5.81 9.33
C THR A 165 -7.98 -6.14 8.23
N ALA A 166 -8.37 -6.04 6.95
CA ALA A 166 -7.49 -6.33 5.82
C ALA A 166 -6.29 -5.38 5.75
N ILE A 167 -6.49 -4.08 6.04
CA ILE A 167 -5.40 -3.08 6.10
C ILE A 167 -4.40 -3.46 7.20
N GLN A 168 -4.89 -3.87 8.38
CA GLN A 168 -4.04 -4.29 9.49
C GLN A 168 -3.23 -5.54 9.16
N HIS A 169 -3.82 -6.50 8.45
CA HIS A 169 -3.11 -7.67 7.95
C HIS A 169 -2.05 -7.28 6.90
N CYS A 170 -2.34 -6.34 6.00
CA CYS A 170 -1.33 -5.80 5.10
C CYS A 170 -0.15 -5.20 5.89
N TRP A 171 -0.39 -4.38 6.92
CA TRP A 171 0.69 -3.83 7.74
C TRP A 171 1.50 -4.91 8.47
N ALA A 172 0.84 -5.92 9.04
CA ALA A 172 1.49 -7.06 9.68
C ALA A 172 2.33 -7.89 8.69
N SER A 173 1.90 -8.00 7.43
CA SER A 173 2.62 -8.75 6.38
C SER A 173 4.03 -8.23 6.11
N LEU A 174 4.30 -6.96 6.45
CA LEU A 174 5.64 -6.39 6.37
C LEU A 174 6.63 -7.17 7.24
N TRP A 175 6.17 -7.76 8.35
CA TRP A 175 6.99 -8.45 9.34
C TRP A 175 6.81 -9.97 9.33
N THR A 176 6.51 -10.57 8.17
CA THR A 176 6.63 -12.02 8.03
C THR A 176 8.08 -12.47 8.10
N ASP A 177 8.31 -13.71 8.52
CA ASP A 177 9.65 -14.33 8.56
C ASP A 177 10.39 -14.19 7.21
N ARG A 178 9.68 -14.48 6.11
CA ARG A 178 10.21 -14.37 4.75
C ARG A 178 10.60 -12.93 4.38
N ALA A 179 9.81 -11.94 4.80
CA ALA A 179 10.04 -10.54 4.47
C ALA A 179 11.18 -9.95 5.29
N VAL A 180 11.28 -10.30 6.58
CA VAL A 180 12.37 -9.90 7.46
C VAL A 180 13.69 -10.49 6.99
N ASN A 181 13.76 -11.81 6.75
CA ASN A 181 14.97 -12.45 6.24
C ASN A 181 15.41 -11.88 4.89
N TYR A 182 14.47 -11.63 3.97
CA TYR A 182 14.79 -11.02 2.68
C TYR A 182 15.45 -9.65 2.85
N ARG A 183 14.90 -8.79 3.71
CA ARG A 183 15.46 -7.45 3.96
C ARG A 183 16.79 -7.49 4.71
N ALA A 184 16.96 -8.42 5.66
CA ALA A 184 18.23 -8.61 6.37
C ALA A 184 19.36 -8.98 5.39
N ASN A 185 19.10 -9.91 4.46
CA ASN A 185 20.07 -10.29 3.41
C ASN A 185 20.42 -9.14 2.45
N LEU A 186 19.51 -8.18 2.27
CA LEU A 186 19.75 -6.96 1.48
C LEU A 186 20.32 -5.81 2.31
N SER A 187 20.61 -6.03 3.60
CA SER A 187 21.08 -4.98 4.52
C SER A 187 20.15 -3.77 4.59
N ILE A 188 18.83 -3.99 4.43
CA ILE A 188 17.82 -2.94 4.54
C ILE A 188 17.49 -2.73 6.01
N ASP A 189 17.66 -1.50 6.49
CA ASP A 189 17.32 -1.13 7.87
C ASP A 189 15.81 -1.30 8.11
N PRO A 190 15.38 -2.17 9.05
CA PRO A 190 13.97 -2.37 9.33
C PRO A 190 13.29 -1.09 9.83
N ARG A 191 14.02 -0.16 10.46
CA ARG A 191 13.47 1.08 11.00
C ARG A 191 13.06 2.09 9.92
N THR A 192 13.53 1.93 8.69
CA THR A 192 13.18 2.83 7.57
C THR A 192 12.04 2.30 6.71
N VAL A 193 11.65 1.04 6.91
CA VAL A 193 10.61 0.41 6.08
C VAL A 193 9.23 0.88 6.55
N ARG A 194 8.40 1.30 5.60
CA ARG A 194 7.02 1.71 5.82
C ARG A 194 6.13 1.05 4.77
N LEU A 195 4.86 0.87 5.11
CA LEU A 195 3.88 0.28 4.20
C LEU A 195 2.64 1.16 4.07
N ALA A 196 2.35 1.57 2.85
CA ALA A 196 1.07 2.14 2.50
C ALA A 196 0.13 1.03 2.01
N VAL A 197 -1.17 1.28 2.00
CA VAL A 197 -2.17 0.30 1.56
C VAL A 197 -3.11 0.96 0.56
N VAL A 198 -3.25 0.35 -0.61
CA VAL A 198 -4.16 0.78 -1.67
C VAL A 198 -5.51 0.10 -1.49
N ILE A 199 -6.58 0.89 -1.49
CA ILE A 199 -7.96 0.42 -1.48
C ILE A 199 -8.57 0.84 -2.82
N GLN A 200 -8.93 -0.13 -3.65
CA GLN A 200 -9.54 0.11 -4.95
C GLN A 200 -10.87 -0.60 -5.07
N ARG A 201 -11.83 0.01 -5.76
CA ARG A 201 -13.08 -0.65 -6.12
C ARG A 201 -12.78 -1.92 -6.90
N MET A 202 -13.42 -3.04 -6.52
CA MET A 202 -13.30 -4.30 -7.26
C MET A 202 -13.86 -4.15 -8.66
N VAL A 203 -13.16 -4.76 -9.63
CA VAL A 203 -13.64 -4.92 -11.00
C VAL A 203 -14.28 -6.30 -11.11
N ASN A 204 -15.51 -6.37 -11.58
CA ASN A 204 -16.17 -7.63 -11.91
C ASN A 204 -15.69 -8.12 -13.28
N ALA A 205 -14.47 -8.67 -13.32
CA ALA A 205 -13.82 -9.08 -14.56
C ALA A 205 -14.40 -10.40 -15.09
N GLN A 206 -14.76 -10.41 -16.37
CA GLN A 206 -15.05 -11.66 -17.10
C GLN A 206 -13.76 -12.39 -17.48
N VAL A 207 -12.71 -11.63 -17.78
CA VAL A 207 -11.36 -12.08 -18.11
C VAL A 207 -10.38 -11.09 -17.50
N ALA A 208 -9.32 -11.60 -16.88
CA ALA A 208 -8.20 -10.82 -16.38
C ALA A 208 -6.89 -11.38 -16.94
N GLY A 209 -5.78 -10.67 -16.73
CA GLY A 209 -4.50 -11.09 -17.27
C GLY A 209 -3.35 -10.14 -16.97
N VAL A 210 -2.16 -10.54 -17.39
CA VAL A 210 -0.92 -9.76 -17.27
C VAL A 210 -0.37 -9.51 -18.66
N LEU A 211 0.05 -8.26 -18.91
CA LEU A 211 0.72 -7.83 -20.13
C LEU A 211 2.18 -7.52 -19.83
N PHE A 212 3.08 -8.14 -20.60
CA PHE A 212 4.48 -7.74 -20.70
C PHE A 212 4.70 -7.06 -22.05
N THR A 213 5.21 -5.83 -22.05
CA THR A 213 5.53 -5.06 -23.27
C THR A 213 6.87 -5.45 -23.90
N ALA A 214 7.64 -6.31 -23.22
CA ALA A 214 8.81 -7.00 -23.73
C ALA A 214 8.71 -8.47 -23.33
N ASN A 215 9.06 -9.38 -24.23
CA ASN A 215 8.93 -10.82 -23.96
C ASN A 215 9.81 -11.21 -22.76
N PRO A 216 9.24 -11.70 -21.65
CA PRO A 216 10.00 -11.98 -20.43
C PRO A 216 10.91 -13.22 -20.54
N LEU A 217 10.65 -14.12 -21.50
CA LEU A 217 11.46 -15.31 -21.75
C LEU A 217 12.64 -15.02 -22.67
N THR A 218 12.48 -14.13 -23.65
CA THR A 218 13.50 -13.87 -24.68
C THR A 218 14.16 -12.50 -24.58
N GLY A 219 13.63 -11.60 -23.76
CA GLY A 219 14.09 -10.21 -23.62
C GLY A 219 13.79 -9.31 -24.82
N ARG A 220 13.06 -9.80 -25.83
CA ARG A 220 12.74 -9.02 -27.03
C ARG A 220 11.73 -7.91 -26.73
N ARG A 221 12.18 -6.66 -26.81
CA ARG A 221 11.37 -5.45 -26.56
C ARG A 221 10.34 -5.10 -27.64
N ARG A 222 10.34 -5.82 -28.76
CA ARG A 222 9.38 -5.63 -29.87
C ARG A 222 8.33 -6.73 -29.92
N GLU A 223 8.22 -7.51 -28.85
CA GLU A 223 7.30 -8.63 -28.72
C GLU A 223 6.57 -8.48 -27.38
N SER A 224 5.26 -8.25 -27.44
CA SER A 224 4.41 -8.20 -26.27
C SER A 224 3.83 -9.57 -25.99
N VAL A 225 3.76 -9.96 -24.71
CA VAL A 225 3.17 -11.23 -24.27
C VAL A 225 2.00 -10.90 -23.36
N ILE A 226 0.83 -11.49 -23.65
CA ILE A 226 -0.38 -11.40 -22.83
C ILE A 226 -0.68 -12.79 -22.32
N ASP A 227 -0.80 -12.93 -21.01
CA ASP A 227 -1.39 -14.10 -20.36
C ASP A 227 -2.78 -13.71 -19.83
N ALA A 228 -3.79 -14.54 -20.06
CA ALA A 228 -5.18 -14.21 -19.74
C ALA A 228 -5.96 -15.44 -19.27
N ASN A 229 -6.79 -15.24 -18.24
CA ASN A 229 -7.61 -16.27 -17.62
C ASN A 229 -9.05 -15.77 -17.38
N PRO A 230 -10.06 -16.65 -17.42
CA PRO A 230 -11.42 -16.27 -17.07
C PRO A 230 -11.53 -15.91 -15.58
N GLY A 231 -12.34 -14.89 -15.27
CA GLY A 231 -12.56 -14.41 -13.90
C GLY A 231 -11.49 -13.44 -13.40
N LEU A 232 -11.19 -13.49 -12.09
CA LEU A 232 -10.20 -12.64 -11.44
C LEU A 232 -8.76 -13.09 -11.79
N GLY A 233 -7.84 -12.12 -11.84
CA GLY A 233 -6.42 -12.32 -12.09
C GLY A 233 -5.55 -12.22 -10.84
#